data_AF-A0AAW3WFC1-F1
#
_entry.id   AF-A0AAW3WFC1-F1
#
_cell.length_a   1.000
_cell.length_b   1.000
_cell.length_c   1.000
_cell.angle_alpha   90.00
_cell.angle_beta   90.00
_cell.angle_gamma   90.00
#
_symmetry.space_group_name_H-M   'P 1'
#
loop_
_entity.id
_entity.type
_entity.pdbx_description
1 polymer ?
#
loop_
_entity_poly.entity_id
_entity_poly.type
_entity_poly.pdbx_seq_one_letter_code
_entity_poly.pdbx_strand_id
1 'polypeptide(L)'
;MEELLKEILVELRKNSEKENAGDKLTYTLKECSYISGIGLNMLQEEISKQNSDFPFFKIGKKVMVDKKLFHQWLENISMVHQELRK
;
A
#
# COMPACT_ATOMS: atom_id res chain seq x y z
N MET A 1 22.52 -13.89 -28.71
CA MET A 1 21.75 -12.68 -28.31
C MET A 1 20.32 -13.05 -27.94
N GLU A 2 19.64 -13.86 -28.75
CA GLU A 2 18.29 -14.36 -28.44
C GLU A 2 18.21 -15.27 -27.20
N GLU A 3 19.22 -16.13 -26.96
CA GLU A 3 19.30 -16.92 -25.72
C GLU A 3 19.28 -16.05 -24.46
N LEU A 4 20.11 -14.99 -24.44
CA LEU A 4 20.24 -14.09 -23.30
C LEU A 4 18.93 -13.35 -23.03
N LEU A 5 18.23 -12.93 -24.09
CA LEU A 5 16.91 -12.30 -23.97
C LEU A 5 15.87 -13.26 -23.38
N LYS A 6 15.88 -14.53 -23.78
CA LYS A 6 14.99 -15.56 -23.20
C LYS A 6 15.28 -15.80 -21.72
N GLU A 7 16.56 -15.86 -21.33
CA GLU A 7 16.95 -16.00 -19.92
C GLU A 7 16.48 -14.82 -19.07
N ILE A 8 16.68 -13.58 -19.55
CA ILE A 8 16.20 -12.38 -18.86
C ILE A 8 14.67 -12.41 -18.68
N LEU A 9 13.92 -12.82 -19.72
CA LEU A 9 12.47 -12.92 -19.67
C LEU A 9 11.98 -13.94 -18.64
N VAL A 10 12.64 -15.10 -18.56
CA VAL A 10 12.32 -16.15 -17.59
C VAL A 10 12.58 -15.66 -16.16
N GLU A 11 13.68 -14.95 -15.93
CA GLU A 11 14.05 -14.46 -14.61
C GLU A 11 13.12 -13.34 -14.12
N LEU A 12 12.75 -12.40 -15.00
CA LEU A 12 11.74 -11.38 -14.71
C LEU A 12 10.39 -12.00 -14.35
N ARG A 13 9.97 -13.04 -15.08
CA ARG A 13 8.71 -13.73 -14.80
C ARG A 13 8.75 -14.45 -13.45
N LYS A 14 9.83 -15.15 -13.11
CA LYS A 14 10.00 -15.78 -11.80
C LYS A 14 9.98 -14.79 -10.65
N ASN A 15 10.57 -13.60 -10.84
CA ASN A 15 10.54 -12.54 -9.84
C ASN A 15 9.13 -11.96 -9.68
N SER A 16 8.40 -11.77 -10.78
CA SER A 16 6.99 -11.36 -10.72
C SER A 16 6.11 -12.42 -10.06
N GLU A 17 6.34 -13.71 -10.32
CA GLU A 17 5.57 -14.81 -9.70
C GLU A 17 5.87 -14.95 -8.19
N LYS A 18 7.11 -14.65 -7.75
CA LYS A 18 7.46 -14.55 -6.32
C LYS A 18 6.77 -13.38 -5.61
N GLU A 19 6.53 -12.27 -6.30
CA GLU A 19 5.72 -11.16 -5.78
C GLU A 19 4.21 -11.48 -5.80
N ASN A 20 3.78 -12.41 -6.68
CA ASN A 20 2.40 -12.90 -6.80
C ASN A 20 2.11 -14.18 -5.99
N ALA A 21 2.95 -14.52 -5.00
CA ALA A 21 2.70 -15.62 -4.06
C ALA A 21 1.53 -15.28 -3.11
N GLY A 22 0.30 -15.34 -3.64
CA GLY A 22 -0.93 -14.91 -2.99
C GLY A 22 -1.04 -13.39 -2.92
N ASP A 23 -2.14 -12.84 -3.43
CA ASP A 23 -2.47 -11.41 -3.26
C ASP A 23 -2.28 -11.02 -1.79
N LYS A 24 -1.21 -10.28 -1.51
CA LYS A 24 -0.93 -9.84 -0.15
C LYS A 24 -2.10 -8.99 0.30
N LEU A 25 -2.90 -9.52 1.23
CA LEU A 25 -4.14 -8.86 1.69
C LEU A 25 -3.85 -7.57 2.46
N THR A 26 -2.60 -7.37 2.89
CA THR A 26 -2.22 -6.31 3.81
C THR A 26 -0.95 -5.60 3.36
N TYR A 27 -0.93 -4.28 3.48
CA TYR A 27 0.22 -3.44 3.29
C TYR A 27 0.90 -3.11 4.62
N THR A 28 2.21 -2.94 4.55
CA THR A 28 2.99 -2.24 5.56
C THR A 28 2.86 -0.73 5.35
N LEU A 29 3.21 0.06 6.37
CA LEU A 29 3.28 1.52 6.25
C LEU A 29 4.18 2.00 5.10
N LYS A 30 5.30 1.31 4.86
CA LYS A 30 6.21 1.64 3.77
C LYS A 30 5.57 1.41 2.41
N GLU A 31 4.84 0.31 2.25
CA GLU A 31 4.09 0.02 1.02
C GLU A 31 2.95 1.03 0.83
N CYS A 32 2.23 1.38 1.90
CA CYS A 32 1.20 2.42 1.83
C CYS A 32 1.79 3.76 1.37
N SER A 33 2.95 4.15 1.90
CA SER A 33 3.66 5.37 1.50
C SER A 33 4.08 5.32 0.03
N TYR A 34 4.61 4.18 -0.44
CA TYR A 34 5.01 3.99 -1.83
C TYR A 34 3.83 4.04 -2.80
N ILE A 35 2.71 3.37 -2.46
CA ILE A 35 1.52 3.27 -3.32
C ILE A 35 0.76 4.60 -3.38
N SER A 36 0.57 5.26 -2.24
CA SER A 36 -0.21 6.51 -2.17
C SER A 36 0.60 7.76 -2.46
N GLY A 37 1.94 7.69 -2.40
CA GLY A 37 2.82 8.86 -2.44
C GLY A 37 2.77 9.72 -1.17
N ILE A 38 2.01 9.30 -0.13
CA ILE A 38 1.92 10.03 1.13
C ILE A 38 3.18 9.79 1.96
N GLY A 39 3.71 10.85 2.56
CA GLY A 39 4.89 10.77 3.42
C GLY A 39 4.67 9.84 4.60
N LEU A 40 5.68 9.02 4.92
CA LEU A 40 5.59 8.04 6.00
C LEU A 40 5.26 8.66 7.36
N ASN A 41 5.77 9.87 7.63
CA ASN A 41 5.47 10.62 8.86
C ASN A 41 3.98 10.99 8.94
N MET A 42 3.36 11.42 7.84
CA MET A 42 1.93 11.74 7.82
C MET A 42 1.09 10.48 8.08
N LEU A 43 1.43 9.34 7.47
CA LEU A 43 0.74 8.08 7.75
C LEU A 43 0.91 7.65 9.22
N GLN A 44 2.06 7.91 9.83
CA GLN A 44 2.27 7.65 11.27
C GLN A 44 1.44 8.58 12.16
N GLU A 45 1.31 9.85 11.78
CA GLU A 45 0.43 10.79 12.47
C GLU A 45 -1.02 10.34 12.39
N GLU A 46 -1.49 9.92 11.21
CA GLU A 46 -2.83 9.34 11.03
C GLU A 46 -3.06 8.13 11.94
N ILE A 47 -2.07 7.24 12.10
CA ILE A 47 -2.18 6.09 13.03
C ILE A 47 -2.21 6.52 14.50
N SER A 48 -1.58 7.66 14.82
CA SER A 48 -1.43 8.13 16.20
C SER A 48 -2.63 8.96 16.68
N LYS A 49 -3.47 9.46 15.77
CA LYS A 49 -4.72 10.17 16.08
C LYS A 49 -5.73 9.21 16.73
N GLN A 50 -6.39 9.66 17.81
CA GLN A 50 -7.37 8.86 18.55
C GLN A 50 -8.67 8.58 17.76
N ASN A 51 -9.05 9.46 16.84
CA ASN A 51 -10.24 9.33 15.99
C ASN A 51 -9.83 9.32 14.51
N SER A 52 -8.87 8.48 14.17
CA SER A 52 -8.45 8.32 12.78
C SER A 52 -9.34 7.32 12.05
N ASP A 53 -9.83 7.72 10.88
CA ASP A 53 -10.49 6.82 9.93
C ASP A 53 -9.49 5.97 9.14
N PHE A 54 -8.18 6.12 9.41
CA PHE A 54 -7.14 5.36 8.74
C PHE A 54 -7.25 3.86 9.08
N PRO A 55 -7.37 2.97 8.07
CA PRO A 55 -7.62 1.56 8.31
C PRO A 55 -6.33 0.81 8.66
N PHE A 56 -5.95 0.82 9.93
CA PHE A 56 -4.78 0.08 10.42
C PHE A 56 -5.14 -0.91 11.52
N PHE A 57 -4.30 -1.95 11.64
CA PHE A 57 -4.31 -2.84 12.79
C PHE A 57 -2.88 -3.12 13.26
N LYS A 58 -2.75 -3.38 14.56
CA LYS A 58 -1.45 -3.61 15.21
C LYS A 58 -1.33 -5.07 15.62
N ILE A 59 -0.28 -5.75 15.15
CA ILE A 59 0.10 -7.09 15.61
C ILE A 59 1.45 -6.98 16.32
N GLY A 60 1.40 -6.98 17.66
CA GLY A 60 2.57 -6.72 18.50
C GLY A 60 3.15 -5.34 18.23
N LYS A 61 4.38 -5.30 17.69
CA LYS A 61 5.08 -4.05 17.33
C LYS A 61 4.87 -3.61 15.87
N LYS A 62 4.24 -4.44 15.04
CA LYS A 62 4.06 -4.16 13.60
C LYS A 62 2.69 -3.54 13.36
N VAL A 63 2.67 -2.50 12.54
CA VAL A 63 1.44 -1.91 11.99
C VAL A 63 1.26 -2.41 10.57
N MET A 64 0.07 -2.95 10.31
CA MET A 64 -0.36 -3.43 9.02
C MET A 64 -1.68 -2.75 8.66
N VAL A 65 -1.94 -2.68 7.36
CA VAL A 65 -3.07 -1.97 6.78
C VAL A 65 -3.74 -2.91 5.80
N ASP A 66 -5.06 -3.07 5.87
CA ASP A 66 -5.77 -3.88 4.89
C ASP A 66 -5.77 -3.20 3.52
N LYS A 67 -5.45 -3.93 2.46
CA LYS A 67 -5.34 -3.40 1.10
C LYS A 67 -6.66 -2.77 0.64
N LYS A 68 -7.78 -3.47 0.82
CA LYS A 68 -9.09 -3.03 0.35
C LYS A 68 -9.54 -1.77 1.09
N LEU A 69 -9.42 -1.79 2.42
CA LEU A 69 -9.82 -0.64 3.24
C LEU A 69 -8.94 0.58 2.95
N PHE A 70 -7.64 0.40 2.72
CA PHE A 70 -6.74 1.50 2.38
C PHE A 70 -7.15 2.24 1.09
N HIS A 71 -7.50 1.49 0.04
CA HIS A 71 -7.98 2.10 -1.20
C HIS A 71 -9.32 2.83 -0.99
N GLN A 72 -10.24 2.26 -0.22
CA GLN A 72 -11.50 2.93 0.14
C GLN A 72 -11.26 4.22 0.93
N TRP A 73 -10.29 4.22 1.85
CA TRP A 73 -9.93 5.40 2.63
C TRP A 73 -9.36 6.52 1.74
N LEU A 74 -8.51 6.19 0.76
CA LEU A 74 -7.99 7.17 -0.21
C LEU A 74 -9.11 7.81 -1.05
N GLU A 75 -10.09 7.01 -1.46
CA GLU A 75 -11.27 7.49 -2.20
C GLU A 75 -12.10 8.43 -1.33
N ASN A 76 -12.41 8.03 -0.09
CA ASN A 76 -13.19 8.82 0.85
C ASN A 76 -12.52 10.17 1.16
N ILE A 77 -11.22 10.18 1.43
CA ILE A 77 -10.48 11.43 1.67
C ILE A 77 -10.57 12.36 0.47
N SER A 78 -10.46 11.81 -0.74
CA SER A 78 -10.56 12.60 -1.97
C SER A 78 -11.94 13.24 -2.12
N MET A 79 -13.01 12.52 -1.77
CA MET A 79 -14.38 13.04 -1.78
C MET A 79 -14.61 14.11 -0.71
N VAL A 80 -14.17 13.87 0.54
CA VAL A 80 -14.29 14.86 1.63
C VAL A 80 -13.59 16.17 1.26
N HIS A 81 -12.39 16.11 0.69
CA HIS A 81 -11.68 17.31 0.23
C HIS A 81 -12.32 17.96 -1.00
N GLN A 82 -13.12 17.24 -1.78
CA GLN A 82 -13.91 17.86 -2.85
C GLN A 82 -15.05 18.71 -2.28
N GLU A 83 -15.70 18.27 -1.21
CA GLU A 83 -16.76 19.02 -0.54
C GLU A 83 -16.21 20.29 0.14
N LEU A 84 -15.03 20.21 0.75
CA LEU A 84 -14.35 21.37 1.37
C LEU A 84 -13.88 22.44 0.37
N ARG A 85 -13.82 22.12 -0.93
CA ARG A 85 -13.42 23.05 -2.00
C ARG A 85 -14.61 23.74 -2.67
N LYS A 86 -15.84 23.39 -2.32
CA LYS A 86 -17.05 24.08 -2.77
C LYS A 86 -17.38 25.24 -1.84
#